data_AF-A0A920HQ38-F1
#
_entry.id   AF-A0A920HQ38-F1
#
_cell.length_a   1.000
_cell.length_b   1.000
_cell.length_c   1.000
_cell.angle_alpha   90.00
_cell.angle_beta   90.00
_cell.angle_gamma   90.00
#
_symmetry.space_group_name_H-M   'P 1'
#
loop_
_entity.id
_entity.type
_entity.pdbx_description
1 polymer ?
#
loop_
_entity_poly.entity_id
_entity_poly.type
_entity_poly.pdbx_seq_one_letter_code
_entity_poly.pdbx_strand_id
1 'polypeptide(L)'
;MKGKQQDISTIINDGETSLKCILLYGPNSYLINDLYNKLCDSLLDKNDVFAPSEFNIKEISKNADAFYNEAESLAFGGGRKYLKIDMDNSESAGPVLDLLKDDIKETTLLIKGVYYHLGQI
;
A
#
# COMPACT_ATOMS: atom_id res chain seq x y z
N MET A 1 6.24 13.39 2.44
CA MET A 1 7.28 13.39 3.49
C MET A 1 8.16 12.16 3.30
N LYS A 2 9.47 12.24 3.53
CA LYS A 2 10.32 11.03 3.62
C LYS A 2 10.38 10.62 5.10
N GLY A 3 9.88 9.44 5.43
CA GLY A 3 9.94 8.88 6.78
C GLY A 3 11.25 8.13 7.04
N LYS A 4 11.67 8.07 8.30
CA LYS A 4 12.72 7.15 8.78
C LYS A 4 12.09 5.79 9.08
N GLN A 5 12.91 4.74 9.12
CA GLN A 5 12.46 3.40 9.52
C GLN A 5 11.77 3.39 10.90
N GLN A 6 12.18 4.27 11.82
CA GLN A 6 11.58 4.42 13.14
C GLN A 6 10.10 4.84 13.07
N ASP A 7 9.71 5.64 12.08
CA ASP A 7 8.31 6.09 11.93
C ASP A 7 7.40 4.89 11.62
N ILE A 8 7.89 3.91 10.86
CA ILE A 8 7.16 2.66 10.59
C ILE A 8 7.04 1.80 11.85
N SER A 9 8.09 1.72 12.67
CA SER A 9 8.04 0.98 13.93
C SER A 9 7.01 1.55 14.91
N THR A 10 6.84 2.88 14.95
CA THR A 10 5.79 3.51 15.75
C THR A 10 4.40 3.10 15.27
N ILE A 11 4.12 3.19 13.97
CA ILE A 11 2.83 2.78 13.40
C ILE A 11 2.51 1.31 13.69
N ILE A 12 3.51 0.42 13.56
CA ILE A 12 3.35 -1.01 13.86
C ILE A 12 2.97 -1.24 15.34
N ASN A 13 3.54 -0.47 16.26
CA ASN A 13 3.25 -0.62 17.68
C ASN A 13 1.89 -0.03 18.07
N ASP A 14 1.51 1.09 17.44
CA ASP A 14 0.26 1.78 17.75
C ASP A 14 -0.95 1.08 17.12
N GLY A 15 -0.76 0.37 16.00
CA GLY A 15 -1.84 -0.36 15.32
C GLY A 15 -2.79 0.55 14.53
N GLU A 16 -2.44 1.83 14.35
CA GLU A 16 -3.22 2.79 13.59
C GLU A 16 -2.35 3.84 12.91
N THR A 17 -2.91 4.50 11.90
CA THR A 17 -2.25 5.61 11.19
C THR A 17 -3.28 6.54 10.58
N SER A 18 -2.93 7.83 10.49
CA SER A 18 -3.70 8.85 9.77
C SER A 18 -3.10 9.18 8.41
N LEU A 19 -2.05 8.46 7.98
CA LEU A 19 -1.38 8.69 6.71
C LEU A 19 -2.25 8.16 5.57
N LYS A 20 -2.49 8.98 4.53
CA LYS A 20 -3.19 8.53 3.31
C LYS A 20 -2.41 7.47 2.51
N CYS A 21 -1.09 7.43 2.66
CA CYS A 21 -0.22 6.52 1.92
C CYS A 21 1.03 6.19 2.73
N ILE A 22 1.40 4.92 2.75
CA ILE A 22 2.68 4.43 3.25
C ILE A 22 3.36 3.65 2.12
N LEU A 23 4.49 4.17 1.64
CA LEU A 23 5.32 3.53 0.62
C LEU A 23 6.60 2.99 1.26
N LEU A 24 6.74 1.67 1.30
CA LEU A 24 7.96 0.98 1.67
C LEU A 24 8.73 0.63 0.39
N TYR A 25 9.84 1.33 0.15
CA TYR A 25 10.60 1.17 -1.09
C TYR A 25 12.11 1.05 -0.83
N GLY A 26 12.79 0.22 -1.63
CA GLY A 26 14.23 0.03 -1.50
C GLY A 26 14.76 -1.22 -2.23
N PRO A 27 16.09 -1.37 -2.31
CA PRO A 27 16.71 -2.51 -3.00
C PRO A 27 16.75 -3.79 -2.15
N ASN A 28 16.55 -3.69 -0.83
CA ASN A 28 16.57 -4.84 0.07
C ASN A 28 15.17 -5.46 0.16
N SER A 29 14.87 -6.38 -0.74
CA SER A 29 13.56 -7.05 -0.82
C SER A 29 13.17 -7.75 0.48
N TYR A 30 14.11 -8.36 1.19
CA TYR A 30 13.84 -9.02 2.46
C TYR A 30 13.34 -8.02 3.51
N LEU A 31 14.06 -6.92 3.69
CA LEU A 31 13.68 -5.89 4.66
C LEU A 31 12.35 -5.22 4.30
N ILE A 32 12.12 -4.91 3.02
CA ILE A 32 10.86 -4.29 2.56
C ILE A 32 9.68 -5.23 2.81
N ASN A 33 9.80 -6.51 2.43
CA ASN A 33 8.73 -7.48 2.63
C ASN A 33 8.47 -7.76 4.12
N ASP A 34 9.51 -7.89 4.95
CA ASP A 34 9.37 -8.09 6.39
C ASP A 34 8.63 -6.91 7.05
N LEU A 35 9.04 -5.68 6.76
CA LEU A 35 8.38 -4.48 7.29
C LEU A 35 6.94 -4.34 6.78
N TYR A 36 6.71 -4.62 5.50
CA TYR A 36 5.38 -4.54 4.90
C TYR A 36 4.42 -5.56 5.52
N ASN A 37 4.87 -6.80 5.72
CA ASN A 37 4.06 -7.83 6.36
C ASN A 37 3.75 -7.49 7.82
N LYS A 38 4.74 -6.98 8.58
CA LYS A 38 4.52 -6.52 9.97
C LYS A 38 3.55 -5.34 10.05
N LEU A 39 3.65 -4.41 9.11
CA LEU A 39 2.72 -3.29 8.99
C LEU A 39 1.31 -3.79 8.69
N CYS A 40 1.16 -4.71 7.73
CA CYS A 40 -0.14 -5.29 7.40
C CYS A 40 -0.74 -6.04 8.59
N ASP A 41 0.05 -6.87 9.26
CA ASP A 41 -0.37 -7.66 10.42
C ASP A 41 -0.82 -6.79 11.61
N SER A 42 -0.28 -5.58 11.73
CA SER A 42 -0.62 -4.62 12.77
C SER A 42 -1.89 -3.83 12.44
N LEU A 43 -2.05 -3.42 11.17
CA LEU A 43 -3.14 -2.52 10.75
C LEU A 43 -4.42 -3.25 10.28
N LEU A 44 -4.31 -4.50 9.81
CA LEU A 44 -5.45 -5.27 9.28
C LEU A 44 -5.91 -6.36 10.26
N ASP A 45 -7.22 -6.52 10.38
CA ASP A 45 -7.80 -7.66 11.10
C ASP A 45 -7.60 -8.94 10.28
N LYS A 46 -6.84 -9.88 10.85
CA LYS A 46 -6.55 -11.20 10.25
C LYS A 46 -7.79 -12.06 10.07
N ASN A 47 -8.89 -11.74 10.75
CA ASN A 47 -10.16 -12.46 10.66
C ASN A 47 -11.15 -11.81 9.69
N ASP A 48 -10.81 -10.67 9.07
CA ASP A 48 -11.66 -10.04 8.07
C ASP A 48 -11.62 -10.84 6.76
N VAL A 49 -12.62 -11.72 6.58
CA VAL A 49 -12.81 -12.54 5.37
C VAL A 49 -13.12 -11.72 4.12
N PHE A 50 -13.38 -10.42 4.28
CA PHE A 50 -13.64 -9.49 3.20
C PHE A 50 -12.51 -8.46 3.06
N ALA A 51 -11.36 -8.69 3.70
CA ALA A 51 -10.19 -7.84 3.51
C ALA A 51 -9.80 -7.87 2.02
N PRO A 52 -9.57 -6.70 1.39
CA PRO A 52 -9.19 -6.66 -0.01
C PRO A 52 -7.90 -7.42 -0.25
N SER A 53 -7.87 -8.17 -1.34
CA SER A 53 -6.65 -8.78 -1.86
C SER A 53 -5.60 -7.71 -2.16
N GLU A 54 -4.32 -8.09 -2.12
CA GLU A 54 -3.26 -7.23 -2.59
C GLU A 54 -3.37 -7.05 -4.10
N PHE A 55 -3.45 -5.80 -4.56
CA PHE A 55 -3.45 -5.49 -5.98
C PHE A 55 -2.02 -5.49 -6.52
N ASN A 56 -1.82 -6.11 -7.68
CA ASN A 56 -0.57 -5.94 -8.40
C ASN A 56 -0.65 -4.71 -9.31
N ILE A 57 0.37 -3.86 -9.30
CA ILE A 57 0.39 -2.65 -10.14
C ILE A 57 0.28 -2.94 -11.64
N LYS A 58 0.72 -4.11 -12.10
CA LYS A 58 0.56 -4.54 -13.50
C LYS A 58 -0.89 -4.86 -13.84
N GLU A 59 -1.70 -5.28 -12.86
CA GLU A 59 -3.14 -5.50 -13.02
C GLU A 59 -3.88 -4.17 -13.04
N ILE A 60 -3.58 -3.29 -12.08
CA ILE A 60 -4.11 -1.92 -12.04
C ILE A 60 -3.84 -1.19 -13.37
N SER A 61 -2.62 -1.34 -13.91
CA SER A 61 -2.22 -0.70 -15.17
C SER A 61 -2.96 -1.25 -16.39
N LYS A 62 -3.48 -2.48 -16.34
CA LYS A 62 -4.28 -3.09 -17.41
C LYS A 62 -5.74 -2.69 -17.31
N ASN A 63 -6.27 -2.63 -16.09
CA ASN A 63 -7.64 -2.22 -15.80
C ASN A 63 -7.70 -1.59 -14.41
N ALA A 64 -7.86 -0.28 -14.37
CA ALA A 64 -7.92 0.48 -13.12
C ALA A 64 -9.32 0.50 -12.49
N ASP A 65 -10.38 0.11 -13.21
CA ASP A 65 -11.77 0.22 -12.72
C ASP A 65 -11.99 -0.62 -11.47
N ALA A 66 -11.43 -1.84 -11.43
CA ALA A 66 -11.53 -2.72 -10.26
C ALA A 66 -10.85 -2.10 -9.03
N PHE A 67 -9.71 -1.43 -9.24
CA PHE A 67 -8.97 -0.75 -8.18
C PHE A 67 -9.73 0.46 -7.65
N TYR A 68 -10.28 1.30 -8.52
CA TYR A 68 -11.08 2.46 -8.12
C TYR A 68 -12.37 2.06 -7.40
N ASN A 69 -13.10 1.06 -7.93
CA ASN A 69 -14.33 0.57 -7.31
C ASN A 69 -14.08 0.02 -5.90
N GLU A 70 -12.97 -0.69 -5.69
CA GLU A 70 -12.59 -1.17 -4.36
C GLU A 70 -12.24 0.01 -3.44
N ALA A 71 -11.46 0.98 -3.91
CA ALA A 71 -11.09 2.17 -3.15
C ALA A 71 -12.30 2.99 -2.67
N GLU A 72 -13.29 3.16 -3.53
CA GLU A 72 -14.56 3.81 -3.19
C GLU A 72 -15.38 2.98 -2.22
N SER A 73 -15.52 1.66 -2.46
CA SER A 73 -16.31 0.77 -1.61
C SER A 73 -15.82 0.75 -0.16
N LEU A 74 -14.50 0.80 0.06
CA LEU A 74 -13.90 0.85 1.40
C LEU A 74 -14.29 2.12 2.16
N ALA A 75 -14.35 3.27 1.48
CA ALA A 75 -14.72 4.55 2.09
C ALA A 75 -16.18 4.59 2.60
N PHE A 76 -17.07 3.75 2.06
CA PHE A 76 -18.46 3.67 2.52
C PHE A 76 -18.70 2.59 3.61
N GLY A 77 -17.77 1.65 3.77
CA GLY A 77 -17.93 0.45 4.61
C GLY A 77 -17.78 0.66 6.12
N GLY A 78 -17.54 1.89 6.59
CA GLY A 78 -17.55 2.25 8.03
C GLY A 78 -16.48 1.60 8.90
N GLY A 79 -15.45 0.98 8.32
CA GLY A 79 -14.42 0.27 9.10
C GLY A 79 -13.17 -0.19 8.34
N ARG A 80 -13.24 -0.34 7.01
CA ARG A 80 -12.07 -0.76 6.23
C ARG A 80 -11.31 0.44 5.66
N LYS A 81 -10.04 0.55 6.05
CA LYS A 81 -9.22 1.73 5.80
C LYS A 81 -8.00 1.47 4.93
N TYR A 82 -7.77 0.26 4.42
CA TYR A 82 -6.47 -0.09 3.83
C TYR A 82 -6.60 -0.81 2.48
N LEU A 83 -5.90 -0.29 1.48
CA LEU A 83 -5.65 -0.97 0.21
C LEU A 83 -4.18 -1.37 0.12
N LYS A 84 -3.93 -2.64 -0.22
CA LYS A 84 -2.59 -3.20 -0.39
C LYS A 84 -2.19 -3.18 -1.85
N ILE A 85 -0.99 -2.69 -2.15
CA ILE A 85 -0.49 -2.58 -3.52
C ILE A 85 0.95 -3.10 -3.58
N ASP A 86 1.15 -4.11 -4.43
CA ASP A 86 2.46 -4.59 -4.85
C ASP A 86 2.92 -3.82 -6.09
N MET A 87 3.96 -3.00 -5.93
CA MET A 87 4.59 -2.25 -7.00
C MET A 87 5.92 -2.84 -7.47
N ASP A 88 6.27 -4.07 -7.08
CA ASP A 88 7.55 -4.68 -7.43
C ASP A 88 7.78 -4.71 -8.95
N ASN A 89 8.96 -4.24 -9.36
CA ASN A 89 9.39 -4.18 -10.76
C ASN A 89 8.42 -3.42 -11.68
N SER A 90 7.83 -2.32 -11.20
CA SER A 90 7.04 -1.39 -12.01
C SER A 90 7.59 0.03 -11.97
N GLU A 91 7.61 0.67 -13.13
CA GLU A 91 7.95 2.08 -13.29
C GLU A 91 6.70 2.98 -13.38
N SER A 92 5.50 2.38 -13.45
CA SER A 92 4.24 3.11 -13.58
C SER A 92 3.41 3.03 -12.31
N ALA A 93 2.90 4.19 -11.90
CA ALA A 93 2.04 4.38 -10.74
C ALA A 93 0.81 5.26 -11.05
N GLY A 94 0.50 5.52 -12.33
CA GLY A 94 -0.48 6.53 -12.76
C GLY A 94 -1.81 6.46 -11.99
N PRO A 95 -2.52 5.33 -12.04
CA PRO A 95 -3.80 5.19 -11.33
C PRO A 95 -3.70 5.33 -9.80
N VAL A 96 -2.58 4.90 -9.21
CA VAL A 96 -2.32 5.05 -7.77
C VAL A 96 -2.13 6.53 -7.41
N LEU A 97 -1.39 7.26 -8.24
CA LEU A 97 -1.18 8.69 -8.08
C LEU A 97 -2.47 9.49 -8.28
N ASP A 98 -3.30 9.10 -9.24
CA ASP A 98 -4.58 9.76 -9.49
C ASP A 98 -5.53 9.57 -8.31
N LEU A 99 -5.60 8.34 -7.79
CA LEU A 99 -6.37 8.06 -6.58
C LEU A 99 -5.90 8.90 -5.38
N LEU A 100 -4.58 9.09 -5.19
CA LEU A 100 -4.04 9.92 -4.11
C LEU A 100 -4.30 11.43 -4.27
N LYS A 101 -4.54 11.90 -5.51
CA LYS A 101 -4.91 13.30 -5.77
C LYS A 101 -6.39 13.54 -5.48
N ASP A 102 -7.23 12.54 -5.73
CA ASP A 102 -8.60 12.56 -5.24
C ASP A 102 -8.59 12.52 -3.72
N ASP A 103 -9.46 13.32 -3.10
CA ASP A 103 -9.50 13.48 -1.65
C ASP A 103 -10.19 12.26 -1.00
N ILE A 104 -9.63 11.06 -1.18
CA ILE A 104 -10.11 9.84 -0.53
C ILE A 104 -10.00 10.08 0.97
N LYS A 105 -11.16 10.16 1.62
CA LYS A 105 -11.21 10.62 3.01
C LYS A 105 -10.85 9.53 4.01
N GLU A 106 -11.00 8.27 3.65
CA GLU A 106 -10.93 7.16 4.63
C GLU A 106 -10.08 5.95 4.20
N THR A 107 -9.55 5.94 2.97
CA THR A 107 -8.69 4.86 2.47
C THR A 107 -7.22 5.26 2.51
N THR A 108 -6.43 4.44 3.20
CA THR A 108 -4.97 4.48 3.29
C THR A 108 -4.38 3.46 2.32
N LEU A 109 -3.41 3.88 1.51
CA LEU A 109 -2.67 2.97 0.63
C LEU A 109 -1.44 2.41 1.37
N LEU A 110 -1.31 1.09 1.41
CA LEU A 110 -0.14 0.36 1.88
C LEU A 110 0.59 -0.21 0.66
N ILE A 111 1.79 0.30 0.39
CA ILE A 111 2.50 0.02 -0.85
C ILE A 111 3.88 -0.53 -0.54
N LYS A 112 4.26 -1.64 -1.20
CA LYS A 112 5.64 -2.12 -1.27
C LYS A 112 6.19 -1.94 -2.69
N GLY A 113 7.46 -1.57 -2.80
CA GLY A 113 8.14 -1.43 -4.09
C GLY A 113 9.62 -1.77 -3.98
N VAL A 114 9.98 -2.96 -4.43
CA VAL A 114 11.37 -3.39 -4.60
C VAL A 114 11.84 -3.04 -6.00
N TYR A 115 12.96 -2.33 -6.06
CA TYR A 115 13.68 -2.13 -7.31
C TYR A 115 15.06 -2.80 -7.21
N TYR A 116 15.39 -3.59 -8.22
CA TYR A 116 16.75 -3.99 -8.43
C TYR A 116 17.44 -2.83 -9.13
N HIS A 117 18.56 -2.33 -8.58
CA HIS A 117 19.51 -1.67 -9.46
C HIS A 117 19.97 -2.75 -10.45
N LEU A 118 19.37 -2.75 -11.64
CA LEU A 118 20.03 -3.26 -12.82
C LEU A 118 21.31 -2.44 -12.90
N GLY A 119 22.39 -3.01 -12.40
CA GLY A 119 23.72 -2.53 -12.69
C GLY A 119 23.77 -2.33 -14.19
N GLN A 120 24.15 -1.13 -14.62
CA GLN A 120 24.65 -0.93 -15.96
C GLN A 120 25.70 -2.01 -16.20
N ILE A 121 25.37 -3.00 -17.04
CA ILE A 121 26.34 -3.90 -17.66
C ILE A 121 26.71 -3.28 -18.99
#